data_AF-A0A0G4L5K6-F1
#
_entry.id   AF-A0A0G4L5K6-F1
#
_cell.length_a   1.000
_cell.length_b   1.000
_cell.length_c   1.000
_cell.angle_alpha   90.00
_cell.angle_beta   90.00
_cell.angle_gamma   90.00
#
_symmetry.space_group_name_H-M   'P 1'
#
loop_
_entity.id
_entity.type
_entity.pdbx_description
1 polymer ?
#
loop_
_entity_poly.entity_id
_entity_poly.type
_entity_poly.pdbx_seq_one_letter_code
_entity_poly.pdbx_strand_id
1 'polypeptide(L)'
;HDSLKEQADQAQQVKTDLEQQVARHRDAQRALDELYGGIFAGPTQGFPEEDRKEQDGNQALQAYHEHRGKVEAEQHVIQLLSQGMQKLKYALEKMESALSHSRMDMFGGGSMADAMERSSLRKAEQAVAEARMQVLRAQRMSPFVGDLPDVDIAQGNIISDVVFDNIFTDMQFHDKIKASRES
;
A
#
# COMPACT_ATOMS: atom_id res chain seq x y z
N HIS A 1 -46.99 -7.86 47.80
CA HIS A 1 -46.62 -8.65 46.61
C HIS A 1 -47.42 -8.22 45.37
N ASP A 2 -48.66 -7.76 45.51
CA ASP A 2 -49.49 -7.35 44.35
C ASP A 2 -49.06 -6.06 43.65
N SER A 3 -48.57 -5.05 44.39
CA SER A 3 -48.15 -3.76 43.82
C SER A 3 -46.96 -3.85 42.85
N LEU A 4 -46.00 -4.75 43.08
CA LEU A 4 -44.88 -4.98 42.15
C LEU A 4 -45.32 -5.68 40.87
N LYS A 5 -46.38 -6.49 40.96
CA LYS A 5 -46.95 -7.22 39.81
C LYS A 5 -47.75 -6.26 38.92
N GLU A 6 -48.57 -5.40 39.52
CA GLU A 6 -49.24 -4.30 38.81
C GLU A 6 -48.26 -3.33 38.13
N GLN A 7 -47.17 -2.96 38.81
CA GLN A 7 -46.13 -2.11 38.21
C GLN A 7 -45.41 -2.80 37.05
N ALA A 8 -45.16 -4.11 37.14
CA ALA A 8 -44.58 -4.88 36.05
C ALA A 8 -45.53 -5.00 34.86
N ASP A 9 -46.83 -5.23 35.11
CA ASP A 9 -47.86 -5.31 34.07
C ASP A 9 -48.06 -3.94 33.38
N GLN A 10 -48.04 -2.84 34.13
CA GLN A 10 -48.08 -1.48 33.58
C GLN A 10 -46.83 -1.15 32.76
N ALA A 11 -45.64 -1.50 33.24
CA ALA A 11 -44.39 -1.30 32.50
C ALA A 11 -44.38 -2.12 31.20
N GLN A 12 -44.93 -3.34 31.22
CA GLN A 12 -45.05 -4.18 30.04
C GLN A 12 -46.06 -3.62 29.02
N GLN A 13 -47.18 -3.06 29.48
CA GLN A 13 -48.14 -2.37 28.61
C GLN A 13 -47.52 -1.12 27.97
N VAL A 14 -46.86 -0.28 28.76
CA VAL A 14 -46.19 0.93 28.26
C VAL A 14 -45.08 0.59 27.27
N LYS A 15 -44.31 -0.48 27.52
CA LYS A 15 -43.31 -0.99 26.58
C LYS A 15 -43.96 -1.40 25.25
N THR A 16 -45.06 -2.14 25.29
CA THR A 16 -45.76 -2.62 24.09
C THR A 16 -46.32 -1.46 23.27
N ASP A 17 -46.88 -0.45 23.93
CA ASP A 17 -47.38 0.77 23.29
C ASP A 17 -46.23 1.59 22.67
N LEU A 18 -45.12 1.74 23.38
CA LEU A 18 -43.92 2.40 22.85
C LEU A 18 -43.35 1.66 21.65
N GLU A 19 -43.29 0.33 21.67
CA GLU A 19 -42.85 -0.49 20.54
C GLU A 19 -43.76 -0.31 19.32
N GLN A 20 -45.09 -0.23 19.52
CA GLN A 20 -46.02 0.08 18.44
C GLN A 20 -45.81 1.49 17.88
N GLN A 21 -45.56 2.49 18.73
CA GLN A 21 -45.31 3.86 18.28
C GLN A 21 -43.99 3.97 17.51
N VAL A 22 -42.94 3.27 17.96
CA VAL A 22 -41.66 3.19 17.25
C VAL A 22 -41.83 2.50 15.89
N ALA A 23 -42.62 1.42 15.82
CA ALA A 23 -42.92 0.76 14.55
C ALA A 23 -43.66 1.70 13.58
N ARG A 24 -44.72 2.37 14.04
CA ARG A 24 -45.45 3.36 13.25
C ARG A 24 -44.57 4.51 12.78
N HIS A 25 -43.69 5.01 13.65
CA HIS A 25 -42.74 6.06 13.29
C HIS A 25 -41.78 5.59 12.19
N ARG A 26 -41.22 4.38 12.32
CA ARG A 26 -40.32 3.82 11.29
C ARG A 26 -41.03 3.62 9.95
N ASP A 27 -42.27 3.14 9.97
CA ASP A 27 -43.06 2.95 8.75
C ASP A 27 -43.39 4.29 8.08
N ALA A 28 -43.78 5.29 8.86
CA ALA A 28 -44.01 6.64 8.36
C ALA A 28 -42.73 7.28 7.80
N GLN A 29 -41.59 7.07 8.47
CA GLN A 29 -40.29 7.58 8.02
C GLN A 29 -39.85 6.92 6.71
N ARG A 30 -40.04 5.61 6.57
CA ARG A 30 -39.79 4.90 5.31
C ARG A 30 -40.70 5.39 4.19
N ALA A 31 -41.99 5.60 4.47
CA ALA A 31 -42.93 6.12 3.49
C ALA A 31 -42.57 7.55 3.03
N LEU A 32 -42.03 8.38 3.94
CA LEU A 32 -41.51 9.71 3.60
C LEU A 32 -40.27 9.62 2.71
N ASP A 33 -39.33 8.73 3.04
CA ASP A 33 -38.13 8.52 2.23
C ASP A 33 -38.47 7.99 0.83
N GLU A 34 -39.45 7.09 0.73
CA GLU A 34 -39.95 6.57 -0.55
C GLU A 34 -40.67 7.65 -1.37
N LEU A 35 -41.48 8.50 -0.75
CA LEU A 35 -42.13 9.65 -1.41
C LEU A 35 -41.09 10.67 -1.88
N TYR A 36 -40.12 10.98 -1.03
CA TYR A 36 -39.06 11.92 -1.35
C TYR A 36 -38.19 11.38 -2.50
N GLY A 37 -37.81 10.11 -2.43
CA GLY A 37 -37.14 9.42 -3.53
C GLY A 37 -38.00 9.37 -4.80
N GLY A 38 -39.30 9.10 -4.71
CA GLY A 38 -40.18 9.06 -5.89
C GLY A 38 -40.38 10.41 -6.58
N ILE A 39 -40.31 11.51 -5.84
CA ILE A 39 -40.51 12.87 -6.37
C ILE A 39 -39.18 13.48 -6.85
N PHE A 40 -38.09 13.23 -6.13
CA PHE A 40 -36.81 13.90 -6.32
C PHE A 40 -35.67 12.98 -6.79
N ALA A 41 -35.87 11.66 -6.86
CA ALA A 41 -34.89 10.75 -7.45
C ALA A 41 -35.22 10.53 -8.94
N GLY A 42 -34.53 11.28 -9.79
CA GLY A 42 -34.65 11.19 -11.23
C GLY A 42 -34.25 12.50 -11.90
N PRO A 43 -34.25 12.55 -13.23
CA PRO A 43 -34.02 13.79 -13.96
C PRO A 43 -35.05 14.84 -13.53
N THR A 44 -34.60 16.06 -13.26
CA THR A 44 -35.45 17.17 -12.84
C THR A 44 -36.29 17.61 -14.04
N GLN A 45 -37.51 17.09 -14.13
CA GLN A 45 -38.42 17.38 -15.24
C GLN A 45 -38.62 18.90 -15.39
N GLY A 46 -38.12 19.46 -16.49
CA GLY A 46 -38.18 20.90 -16.78
C GLY A 46 -36.82 21.59 -16.83
N PHE A 47 -35.74 20.95 -16.35
CA PHE A 47 -34.40 21.52 -16.29
C PHE A 47 -33.33 20.60 -16.91
N PRO A 48 -33.41 20.31 -18.23
CA PRO A 48 -32.49 19.41 -18.91
C PRO A 48 -31.02 19.88 -18.89
N GLU A 49 -30.77 21.17 -18.64
CA GLU A 49 -29.41 21.68 -18.45
C GLU A 49 -28.81 21.33 -17.08
N GLU A 50 -29.64 21.26 -16.03
CA GLU A 50 -29.22 20.86 -14.70
C GLU A 50 -28.87 19.37 -14.68
N ASP A 51 -29.75 18.54 -15.26
CA ASP A 51 -29.52 17.10 -15.41
C ASP A 51 -28.22 16.79 -16.16
N ARG A 52 -27.90 17.57 -17.22
CA ARG A 52 -26.63 17.43 -17.95
C ARG A 52 -25.43 17.79 -17.08
N LYS A 53 -25.50 18.86 -16.29
CA LYS A 53 -24.41 19.27 -15.41
C LYS A 53 -24.19 18.25 -14.28
N GLU A 54 -25.25 17.67 -13.74
CA GLU A 54 -25.13 16.59 -12.76
C GLU A 54 -24.49 15.35 -13.36
N GLN A 55 -24.89 14.97 -14.58
CA GLN A 55 -24.26 13.85 -15.31
C GLN A 55 -22.78 14.12 -15.59
N ASP A 56 -22.44 15.30 -16.08
CA ASP A 56 -21.05 15.71 -16.35
C ASP A 56 -20.22 15.71 -15.05
N GLY A 57 -20.79 16.22 -13.96
CA GLY A 57 -20.17 16.22 -12.64
C GLY A 57 -19.92 14.82 -12.10
N ASN A 58 -20.91 13.92 -12.22
CA ASN A 58 -20.78 12.52 -11.81
C ASN A 58 -19.74 11.77 -12.65
N GLN A 59 -19.71 12.02 -13.97
CA GLN A 59 -18.69 11.44 -14.86
C GLN A 59 -17.29 11.94 -14.52
N ALA A 60 -17.13 13.24 -14.27
CA ALA A 60 -15.86 13.82 -13.85
C ALA A 60 -15.38 13.26 -12.50
N LEU A 61 -16.31 13.09 -11.55
CA LEU A 61 -16.02 12.51 -10.24
C LEU A 61 -15.60 11.04 -10.36
N GLN A 62 -16.29 10.27 -11.19
CA GLN A 62 -15.92 8.87 -11.46
C GLN A 62 -14.53 8.78 -12.10
N ALA A 63 -14.26 9.58 -13.13
CA ALA A 63 -12.94 9.64 -13.76
C ALA A 63 -11.86 10.03 -12.73
N TYR A 64 -12.13 11.01 -11.87
CA TYR A 64 -11.23 11.40 -10.79
C TYR A 64 -10.92 10.21 -9.85
N HIS A 65 -11.94 9.47 -9.39
CA HIS A 65 -11.73 8.33 -8.51
C HIS A 65 -10.93 7.20 -9.19
N GLU A 66 -11.19 6.94 -10.46
CA GLU A 66 -10.43 5.95 -11.24
C GLU A 66 -8.96 6.35 -11.39
N HIS A 67 -8.69 7.62 -11.73
CA HIS A 67 -7.32 8.14 -11.84
C HIS A 67 -6.61 8.17 -10.49
N ARG A 68 -7.30 8.60 -9.43
CA ARG A 68 -6.75 8.63 -8.08
C ARG A 68 -6.36 7.24 -7.60
N GLY A 69 -7.20 6.22 -7.82
CA GLY A 69 -6.88 4.85 -7.45
C GLY A 69 -5.62 4.33 -8.15
N LYS A 70 -5.42 4.67 -9.43
CA LYS A 70 -4.20 4.33 -10.17
C LYS A 70 -2.96 5.03 -9.58
N VAL A 71 -3.06 6.33 -9.31
CA VAL A 71 -1.96 7.11 -8.71
C VAL A 71 -1.58 6.58 -7.33
N GLU A 72 -2.56 6.26 -6.49
CA GLU A 72 -2.32 5.70 -5.16
C GLU A 72 -1.63 4.32 -5.25
N ALA A 73 -2.02 3.46 -6.20
CA ALA A 73 -1.36 2.19 -6.45
C ALA A 73 0.10 2.39 -6.93
N GLU A 74 0.34 3.34 -7.85
CA GLU A 74 1.69 3.67 -8.31
C GLU A 74 2.58 4.24 -7.19
N GLN A 75 2.04 5.09 -6.32
CA GLN A 75 2.76 5.60 -5.16
C GLN A 75 3.19 4.46 -4.23
N HIS A 76 2.32 3.48 -4.00
CA HIS A 76 2.68 2.31 -3.19
C HIS A 76 3.76 1.46 -3.88
N VAL A 77 3.69 1.27 -5.20
CA VAL A 77 4.76 0.62 -5.98
C VAL A 77 6.09 1.33 -5.79
N ILE A 78 6.13 2.67 -5.91
CA ILE A 78 7.34 3.47 -5.70
C ILE A 78 7.90 3.28 -4.28
N GLN A 79 7.03 3.24 -3.27
CA GLN A 79 7.43 3.01 -1.88
C GLN A 79 8.07 1.63 -1.69
N LEU A 80 7.46 0.57 -2.23
CA LEU A 80 8.00 -0.79 -2.17
C LEU A 80 9.38 -0.88 -2.85
N LEU A 81 9.51 -0.30 -4.05
CA LEU A 81 10.78 -0.28 -4.78
C LEU A 81 11.85 0.53 -4.04
N SER A 82 11.49 1.67 -3.46
CA SER A 82 12.40 2.49 -2.64
C SER A 82 12.91 1.73 -1.42
N GLN A 83 12.04 0.98 -0.74
CA GLN A 83 12.43 0.11 0.37
C GLN A 83 13.35 -1.02 -0.11
N GLY A 84 13.03 -1.66 -1.24
CA GLY A 84 13.88 -2.68 -1.86
C GLY A 84 15.28 -2.14 -2.18
N MET A 85 15.36 -0.94 -2.75
CA MET A 85 16.63 -0.26 -3.04
C MET A 85 17.46 0.01 -1.78
N GLN A 86 16.83 0.46 -0.69
CA GLN A 86 17.54 0.66 0.58
C GLN A 86 18.14 -0.65 1.09
N LYS A 87 17.44 -1.78 0.91
CA LYS A 87 17.95 -3.10 1.28
C LYS A 87 19.11 -3.53 0.40
N LEU A 88 19.06 -3.27 -0.91
CA LEU A 88 20.17 -3.55 -1.82
C LEU A 88 21.41 -2.70 -1.49
N LYS A 89 21.24 -1.42 -1.14
CA LYS A 89 22.35 -0.57 -0.68
C LYS A 89 22.99 -1.13 0.59
N TYR A 90 22.17 -1.53 1.56
CA TYR A 90 22.66 -2.17 2.77
C TYR A 90 23.39 -3.49 2.48
N ALA A 91 22.89 -4.28 1.52
CA ALA A 91 23.55 -5.52 1.10
C ALA A 91 24.94 -5.24 0.54
N LEU A 92 25.07 -4.23 -0.34
CA LEU A 92 26.34 -3.80 -0.92
C LEU A 92 27.34 -3.39 0.18
N GLU A 93 26.93 -2.54 1.13
CA GLU A 93 27.77 -2.13 2.27
C GLU A 93 28.30 -3.34 3.08
N LYS A 94 27.48 -4.39 3.24
CA LYS A 94 27.88 -5.62 3.94
C LYS A 94 28.80 -6.51 3.12
N MET A 95 28.64 -6.53 1.80
CA MET A 95 29.59 -7.22 0.93
C MET A 95 30.95 -6.52 0.93
N GLU A 96 30.99 -5.19 0.88
CA GLU A 96 32.24 -4.41 1.01
C GLU A 96 32.91 -4.64 2.37
N SER A 97 32.12 -4.70 3.45
CA SER A 97 32.62 -5.02 4.80
C SER A 97 33.22 -6.43 4.84
N ALA A 98 32.55 -7.43 4.23
CA ALA A 98 33.05 -8.80 4.13
C ALA A 98 34.37 -8.86 3.37
N LEU A 99 34.48 -8.16 2.23
CA LEU A 99 35.71 -8.07 1.44
C LEU A 99 36.87 -7.46 2.24
N SER A 100 36.59 -6.40 3.03
CA SER A 100 37.58 -5.78 3.90
C SER A 100 38.07 -6.75 4.99
N HIS A 101 37.16 -7.51 5.61
CA HIS A 101 37.51 -8.53 6.61
C HIS A 101 38.31 -9.69 6.01
N SER A 102 37.93 -10.16 4.82
CA SER A 102 38.66 -11.21 4.09
C SER A 102 40.08 -10.78 3.73
N ARG A 103 40.26 -9.52 3.30
CA ARG A 103 41.60 -8.95 3.08
C ARG A 103 42.42 -8.90 4.36
N MET A 104 41.81 -8.59 5.50
CA MET A 104 42.51 -8.57 6.80
C MET A 104 42.91 -9.98 7.26
N ASP A 105 42.08 -11.00 7.01
CA ASP A 105 42.37 -12.42 7.27
C ASP A 105 43.66 -12.86 6.55
N MET A 106 43.79 -12.52 5.25
CA MET A 106 44.99 -12.83 4.44
C MET A 106 46.30 -12.23 4.96
N PHE A 107 46.26 -11.16 5.78
CA PHE A 107 47.43 -10.52 6.37
C PHE A 107 47.66 -10.87 7.86
N GLY A 108 47.02 -11.93 8.36
CA GLY A 108 47.19 -12.42 9.74
C GLY A 108 45.99 -12.20 10.65
N GLY A 109 44.81 -11.88 10.10
CA GLY A 109 43.55 -11.98 10.82
C GLY A 109 43.25 -13.46 11.09
N GLY A 110 43.01 -13.82 12.35
CA GLY A 110 42.63 -15.19 12.71
C GLY A 110 41.12 -15.42 12.59
N SER A 111 40.64 -16.45 13.29
CA SER A 111 39.23 -16.91 13.34
C SER A 111 38.15 -15.84 13.60
N MET A 112 38.54 -14.65 14.10
CA MET A 112 37.62 -13.52 14.28
C MET A 112 37.29 -12.79 12.98
N ALA A 113 38.24 -12.61 12.07
CA ALA A 113 38.01 -11.98 10.77
C ALA A 113 37.06 -12.84 9.93
N ASP A 114 37.32 -14.14 9.95
CA ASP A 114 36.50 -15.20 9.38
C ASP A 114 35.03 -15.20 9.88
N ALA A 115 34.82 -15.01 11.18
CA ALA A 115 33.48 -14.92 11.75
C ALA A 115 32.74 -13.63 11.35
N MET A 116 33.47 -12.51 11.25
CA MET A 116 32.93 -11.22 10.81
C MET A 116 32.57 -11.22 9.32
N GLU A 117 33.38 -11.86 8.49
CA GLU A 117 33.12 -12.07 7.06
C GLU A 117 31.79 -12.82 6.88
N ARG A 118 31.66 -14.01 7.48
CA ARG A 118 30.43 -14.83 7.38
C ARG A 118 29.20 -14.09 7.90
N SER A 119 29.34 -13.33 8.99
CA SER A 119 28.25 -12.52 9.55
C SER A 119 27.81 -11.42 8.58
N SER A 120 28.76 -10.78 7.91
CA SER A 120 28.49 -9.71 6.93
C SER A 120 27.84 -10.29 5.67
N LEU A 121 28.32 -11.42 5.15
CA LEU A 121 27.71 -12.12 4.01
C LEU A 121 26.27 -12.54 4.29
N ARG A 122 25.99 -13.14 5.46
CA ARG A 122 24.61 -13.51 5.85
C ARG A 122 23.67 -12.31 5.90
N LYS A 123 24.14 -11.16 6.39
CA LYS A 123 23.34 -9.92 6.40
C LYS A 123 23.07 -9.41 5.00
N ALA A 124 24.04 -9.54 4.09
CA ALA A 124 23.87 -9.19 2.69
C ALA A 124 22.84 -10.10 2.00
N GLU A 125 22.94 -11.42 2.19
CA GLU A 125 21.98 -12.41 1.68
C GLU A 125 20.55 -12.12 2.16
N GLN A 126 20.39 -11.86 3.45
CA GLN A 126 19.09 -11.51 4.02
C GLN A 126 18.52 -10.24 3.38
N ALA A 127 19.34 -9.19 3.23
CA ALA A 127 18.90 -7.93 2.67
C ALA A 127 18.51 -8.06 1.18
N VAL A 128 19.24 -8.87 0.39
CA VAL A 128 18.87 -9.20 -0.99
C VAL A 128 17.54 -9.94 -1.04
N ALA A 129 17.32 -10.92 -0.17
CA ALA A 129 16.05 -11.65 -0.10
C ALA A 129 14.88 -10.71 0.25
N GLU A 130 15.07 -9.80 1.22
CA GLU A 130 14.08 -8.78 1.57
C GLU A 130 13.79 -7.85 0.39
N ALA A 131 14.80 -7.41 -0.36
CA ALA A 131 14.62 -6.59 -1.55
C ALA A 131 13.80 -7.31 -2.62
N ARG A 132 14.11 -8.58 -2.92
CA ARG A 132 13.34 -9.41 -3.87
C ARG A 132 11.88 -9.53 -3.46
N MET A 133 11.60 -9.69 -2.17
CA MET A 133 10.23 -9.74 -1.66
C MET A 133 9.47 -8.43 -1.89
N GLN A 134 10.12 -7.26 -1.79
CA GLN A 134 9.48 -5.98 -2.11
C GLN A 134 9.21 -5.84 -3.61
N VAL A 135 10.15 -6.25 -4.46
CA VAL A 135 9.96 -6.26 -5.92
C VAL A 135 8.79 -7.17 -6.32
N LEU A 136 8.70 -8.38 -5.77
CA LEU A 136 7.59 -9.31 -6.00
C LEU A 136 6.23 -8.77 -5.54
N ARG A 137 6.20 -7.90 -4.53
CA ARG A 137 4.97 -7.20 -4.10
C ARG A 137 4.62 -6.09 -5.09
N ALA A 138 5.61 -5.30 -5.51
CA ALA A 138 5.43 -4.23 -6.48
C ALA A 138 4.95 -4.75 -7.84
N GLN A 139 5.48 -5.87 -8.32
CA GLN A 139 5.06 -6.54 -9.57
C GLN A 139 3.60 -6.98 -9.56
N ARG A 140 3.08 -7.42 -8.41
CA ARG A 140 1.66 -7.78 -8.28
C ARG A 140 0.73 -6.57 -8.39
N MET A 141 1.26 -5.36 -8.16
CA MET A 141 0.49 -4.11 -8.22
C MET A 141 0.67 -3.37 -9.55
N SER A 142 1.80 -3.54 -10.23
CA SER A 142 2.08 -2.89 -11.50
C SER A 142 2.88 -3.81 -12.43
N PRO A 143 2.39 -4.04 -13.67
CA PRO A 143 3.10 -4.85 -14.66
C PRO A 143 4.34 -4.15 -15.23
N PHE A 144 4.54 -2.86 -14.94
CA PHE A 144 5.71 -2.10 -15.39
C PHE A 144 6.97 -2.37 -14.56
N VAL A 145 6.84 -3.11 -13.45
CA VAL A 145 7.96 -3.47 -12.59
C VAL A 145 8.66 -4.70 -13.17
N GLY A 146 9.92 -4.53 -13.58
CA GLY A 146 10.77 -5.62 -14.04
C GLY A 146 11.25 -6.53 -12.91
N ASP A 147 11.83 -7.68 -13.28
CA ASP A 147 12.47 -8.58 -12.32
C ASP A 147 13.78 -7.99 -11.78
N LEU A 148 14.09 -8.35 -10.53
CA LEU A 148 15.41 -8.07 -9.97
C LEU A 148 16.43 -9.05 -10.60
N PRO A 149 17.57 -8.57 -11.14
CA PRO A 149 18.63 -9.44 -11.62
C PRO A 149 19.10 -10.41 -10.54
N ASP A 150 19.58 -11.57 -10.96
CA ASP A 150 20.09 -12.54 -10.01
C ASP A 150 21.40 -12.06 -9.37
N VAL A 151 21.33 -11.80 -8.08
CA VAL A 151 22.49 -11.52 -7.22
C VAL A 151 22.92 -12.84 -6.61
N ASP A 152 24.04 -13.38 -7.09
CA ASP A 152 24.71 -14.53 -6.49
C ASP A 152 25.83 -14.06 -5.55
N ILE A 153 25.64 -14.26 -4.26
CA ILE A 153 26.63 -13.95 -3.22
C ILE A 153 27.48 -15.21 -3.05
N ALA A 154 28.33 -15.49 -4.03
CA ALA A 154 29.23 -16.62 -3.93
C ALA A 154 30.21 -16.38 -2.76
N GLN A 155 30.23 -17.30 -1.80
CA GLN A 155 31.12 -17.29 -0.62
C GLN A 155 32.63 -17.43 -0.95
N GLY A 156 33.07 -17.04 -2.15
CA GLY A 156 34.47 -17.20 -2.55
C GLY A 156 34.91 -16.49 -3.83
N ASN A 157 34.01 -15.87 -4.62
CA ASN A 157 34.39 -15.02 -5.76
C ASN A 157 33.33 -13.94 -5.95
N ILE A 158 33.70 -12.69 -5.69
CA ILE A 158 32.76 -11.56 -5.62
C ILE A 158 32.41 -11.08 -7.05
N ILE A 159 31.21 -11.44 -7.52
CA ILE A 159 30.56 -10.91 -8.74
C ILE A 159 29.50 -9.84 -8.36
N SER A 160 29.72 -9.12 -7.24
CA SER A 160 28.78 -8.12 -6.70
C SER A 160 28.85 -6.79 -7.46
N ASP A 161 30.05 -6.25 -7.63
CA ASP A 161 30.25 -4.85 -8.03
C ASP A 161 29.61 -4.56 -9.40
N VAL A 162 29.73 -5.47 -10.36
CA VAL A 162 29.18 -5.30 -11.71
C VAL A 162 27.65 -5.30 -11.76
N VAL A 163 26.98 -6.06 -10.88
CA VAL A 163 25.51 -6.15 -10.87
C VAL A 163 24.91 -4.93 -10.17
N PHE A 164 25.44 -4.57 -9.02
CA PHE A 164 24.93 -3.43 -8.24
C PHE A 164 25.28 -2.08 -8.88
N ASP A 165 26.49 -1.92 -9.44
CA ASP A 165 26.88 -0.68 -10.11
C ASP A 165 25.95 -0.36 -11.28
N ASN A 166 25.56 -1.37 -12.07
CA ASN A 166 24.63 -1.15 -13.18
C ASN A 166 23.24 -0.69 -12.69
N ILE A 167 22.69 -1.31 -11.64
CA ILE A 167 21.37 -0.96 -11.10
C ILE A 167 21.37 0.47 -10.53
N PHE A 168 22.39 0.82 -9.75
CA PHE A 168 22.46 2.13 -9.10
C PHE A 168 22.90 3.24 -10.06
N THR A 169 23.81 2.95 -11.00
CA THR A 169 24.25 3.92 -12.02
C THR A 169 23.13 4.24 -13.00
N ASP A 170 22.38 3.23 -13.48
CA ASP A 170 21.27 3.44 -14.40
C ASP A 170 20.15 4.28 -13.75
N MET A 171 19.91 4.07 -12.45
CA MET A 171 18.97 4.86 -11.67
C MET A 171 19.42 6.31 -11.45
N GLN A 172 20.69 6.54 -11.12
CA GLN A 172 21.24 7.90 -11.06
C GLN A 172 21.16 8.60 -12.42
N PHE A 173 21.30 7.85 -13.51
CA PHE A 173 21.09 8.37 -14.87
C PHE A 173 19.63 8.75 -15.12
N HIS A 174 18.70 7.90 -14.71
CA HIS A 174 17.26 8.14 -14.84
C HIS A 174 16.82 9.39 -14.06
N ASP A 175 17.28 9.57 -12.83
CA ASP A 175 16.95 10.74 -11.99
C ASP A 175 17.51 12.04 -12.60
N LYS A 176 18.73 12.00 -13.17
CA LYS A 176 19.32 13.14 -13.89
C LYS A 176 18.51 13.52 -15.13
N ILE A 177 17.99 12.55 -15.88
CA ILE A 177 17.15 12.81 -17.05
C ILE A 177 15.83 13.48 -16.64
N LYS A 178 15.18 13.01 -15.57
CA LYS A 178 13.97 13.66 -15.03
C LYS A 178 14.25 15.10 -14.62
N ALA A 179 15.31 15.34 -13.85
CA ALA A 179 15.69 16.69 -13.42
C ALA A 179 15.98 17.63 -14.59
N SER A 180 16.55 17.11 -15.69
CA SER A 180 16.84 17.90 -16.89
C SER A 180 15.62 18.25 -17.76
N ARG A 181 14.50 17.52 -17.62
CA ARG A 181 13.25 17.78 -18.37
C ARG A 181 12.30 18.75 -17.66
N GLU A 182 12.53 18.99 -16.37
CA GLU A 182 11.75 19.91 -15.54
C GLU A 182 12.45 21.28 -15.36
N SER A 183 13.63 21.50 -15.97
CA SER A 183 14.35 22.79 -16.07
C SER A 183 14.20 23.42 -17.45
#